data_AF-A0A7K2QGK8-F1
#
_entry.id   AF-A0A7K2QGK8-F1
#
_cell.length_a   1.000
_cell.length_b   1.000
_cell.length_c   1.000
_cell.angle_alpha   90.00
_cell.angle_beta   90.00
_cell.angle_gamma   90.00
#
_symmetry.space_group_name_H-M   'P 1'
#
loop_
_entity.id
_entity.type
_entity.pdbx_description
1 polymer ?
#
loop_
_entity_poly.entity_id
_entity_poly.type
_entity_poly.pdbx_seq_one_letter_code
_entity_poly.pdbx_strand_id
1 'polypeptide(L)'
;DAFRGNYGDNSLLYFNSYRNAQPGDPLYEKARTGTNAKAGESYFAKLRADVVNGTLPQVSWIAAPEAFSEHPNWPVNFGAWYISQVLDALTANPAVWAKTAFFITYDENDGFFDHVVPPYPPASAAWGLSTADVTRDLYAGGGGYAAGPYGLGPRVPMIVVSPWSKGGYVCSETFDHTSVIRFMEKRFGV
;
A
#
# COMPACT_ATOMS: atom_id res chain seq x y z
N ASP A 1 -6.44 -18.89 -5.36
CA ASP A 1 -6.81 -18.63 -6.76
C ASP A 1 -6.23 -17.27 -7.09
N ALA A 2 -5.29 -17.20 -8.03
CA ALA A 2 -4.52 -16.00 -8.31
C ALA A 2 -5.36 -14.83 -8.86
N PHE A 3 -6.54 -15.10 -9.41
CA PHE A 3 -7.43 -14.07 -9.96
C PHE A 3 -8.46 -13.57 -8.94
N ARG A 4 -8.45 -14.08 -7.70
CA ARG A 4 -9.42 -13.69 -6.66
C ARG A 4 -8.73 -13.42 -5.33
N GLY A 5 -9.33 -12.53 -4.55
CA GLY A 5 -8.78 -12.13 -3.25
C GLY A 5 -7.75 -11.02 -3.38
N ASN A 6 -6.81 -10.98 -2.46
CA ASN A 6 -5.84 -9.89 -2.28
C ASN A 6 -4.41 -10.39 -2.08
N TYR A 7 -4.12 -11.66 -2.43
CA TYR A 7 -2.83 -12.31 -2.28
C TYR A 7 -2.21 -12.41 -0.85
N GLY A 8 -2.85 -11.83 0.16
CA GLY A 8 -2.27 -11.66 1.49
C GLY A 8 -1.92 -10.21 1.81
N ASP A 9 -1.99 -9.32 0.81
CA ASP A 9 -1.64 -7.90 0.91
C ASP A 9 -2.59 -7.13 1.85
N ASN A 10 -3.77 -7.68 2.13
CA ASN A 10 -4.62 -7.18 3.21
C ASN A 10 -4.27 -7.82 4.55
N SER A 11 -3.25 -7.25 5.20
CA SER A 11 -2.77 -7.71 6.52
C SER A 11 -3.80 -7.58 7.65
N LEU A 12 -4.90 -6.84 7.48
CA LEU A 12 -5.93 -6.68 8.51
C LEU A 12 -6.51 -8.05 8.92
N LEU A 13 -6.54 -9.01 8.00
CA LEU A 13 -7.05 -10.36 8.25
C LEU A 13 -6.17 -11.20 9.18
N TYR A 14 -4.97 -10.76 9.56
CA TYR A 14 -4.16 -11.45 10.57
C TYR A 14 -4.59 -11.12 12.01
N PHE A 15 -5.22 -9.96 12.20
CA PHE A 15 -5.62 -9.48 13.52
C PHE A 15 -6.99 -10.04 13.96
N ASN A 16 -7.07 -10.50 15.21
CA ASN A 16 -8.29 -11.11 15.75
C ASN A 16 -9.50 -10.15 15.72
N SER A 17 -9.28 -8.85 15.90
CA SER A 17 -10.36 -7.85 15.86
C SER A 17 -11.10 -7.85 14.54
N TYR A 18 -10.37 -7.82 13.42
CA TYR A 18 -10.97 -7.86 12.08
C TYR A 18 -11.54 -9.24 11.76
N ARG A 19 -10.81 -10.33 12.06
CA ARG A 19 -11.30 -11.70 11.80
C ARG A 19 -12.62 -12.01 12.51
N ASN A 20 -12.79 -11.50 13.73
CA ASN A 20 -13.94 -11.79 14.57
C ASN A 20 -15.08 -10.76 14.42
N ALA A 21 -14.84 -9.63 13.75
CA ALA A 21 -15.87 -8.63 13.45
C ALA A 21 -17.05 -9.27 12.69
N GLN A 22 -18.28 -8.85 13.03
CA GLN A 22 -19.54 -9.39 12.50
C GLN A 22 -20.24 -8.36 11.58
N PRO A 23 -21.16 -8.79 10.69
CA PRO A 23 -21.95 -7.87 9.89
C PRO A 23 -22.60 -6.76 10.74
N GLY A 24 -22.52 -5.52 10.26
CA GLY A 24 -22.91 -4.31 11.00
C GLY A 24 -21.81 -3.66 11.84
N ASP A 25 -20.69 -4.35 12.09
CA ASP A 25 -19.49 -3.75 12.68
C ASP A 25 -18.70 -2.97 11.62
N PRO A 26 -18.30 -1.70 11.87
CA PRO A 26 -17.46 -0.95 10.94
C PRO A 26 -16.17 -1.68 10.52
N LEU A 27 -15.56 -2.49 11.40
CA LEU A 27 -14.38 -3.30 11.06
C LEU A 27 -14.72 -4.41 10.07
N TYR A 28 -15.92 -4.98 10.13
CA TYR A 28 -16.40 -5.93 9.14
C TYR A 28 -16.70 -5.21 7.83
N GLU A 29 -17.54 -4.17 7.87
CA GLU A 29 -18.04 -3.50 6.67
C GLU A 29 -16.94 -2.82 5.87
N LYS A 30 -15.87 -2.33 6.52
CA LYS A 30 -14.78 -1.61 5.84
C LYS A 30 -13.57 -2.48 5.50
N ALA A 31 -13.29 -3.54 6.26
CA ALA A 31 -12.08 -4.35 6.05
C ALA A 31 -12.34 -5.70 5.38
N ARG A 32 -13.59 -6.19 5.40
CA ARG A 32 -13.96 -7.53 4.93
C ARG A 32 -14.94 -7.54 3.76
N THR A 33 -15.46 -6.38 3.37
CA THR A 33 -16.25 -6.26 2.15
C THR A 33 -15.32 -5.97 0.97
N GLY A 34 -15.62 -6.58 -0.17
CA GLY A 34 -14.79 -6.48 -1.38
C GLY A 34 -15.48 -7.17 -2.54
N THR A 35 -14.88 -7.16 -3.73
CA THR A 35 -15.48 -7.77 -4.92
C THR A 35 -15.65 -9.28 -4.78
N ASN A 36 -16.87 -9.79 -4.99
CA ASN A 36 -17.16 -11.22 -5.07
C ASN A 36 -17.06 -11.72 -6.52
N ALA A 37 -15.83 -11.81 -7.03
CA ALA A 37 -15.58 -12.27 -8.40
C ALA A 37 -16.07 -13.71 -8.65
N LYS A 38 -16.15 -14.56 -7.61
CA LYS A 38 -16.73 -15.90 -7.70
C LYS A 38 -18.23 -15.86 -8.06
N ALA A 39 -18.93 -14.83 -7.62
CA ALA A 39 -20.35 -14.60 -7.94
C ALA A 39 -20.54 -13.78 -9.24
N GLY A 40 -19.46 -13.48 -9.97
CA GLY A 40 -19.52 -12.72 -11.22
C GLY A 40 -19.45 -11.20 -11.06
N GLU A 41 -19.14 -10.68 -9.87
CA GLU A 41 -18.89 -9.25 -9.70
C GLU A 41 -17.62 -8.81 -10.43
N SER A 42 -17.69 -7.69 -11.16
CA SER A 42 -16.51 -7.07 -11.78
C SER A 42 -15.59 -6.43 -10.74
N TYR A 43 -14.27 -6.61 -10.89
CA TYR A 43 -13.24 -6.13 -9.96
C TYR A 43 -13.40 -4.66 -9.56
N PHE A 44 -13.76 -3.81 -10.51
CA PHE A 44 -13.78 -2.36 -10.33
C PHE A 44 -15.18 -1.78 -10.14
N ALA A 45 -16.24 -2.61 -10.13
CA ALA A 45 -17.62 -2.14 -10.08
C ALA A 45 -17.91 -1.30 -8.83
N LYS A 46 -17.42 -1.72 -7.66
CA LYS A 46 -17.62 -1.03 -6.39
C LYS A 46 -16.91 0.33 -6.38
N LEU A 47 -15.61 0.35 -6.72
CA LEU A 47 -14.83 1.59 -6.86
C LEU A 47 -15.50 2.56 -7.83
N ARG A 48 -15.89 2.09 -9.02
CA ARG A 48 -16.53 2.92 -10.03
C ARG A 48 -17.88 3.46 -9.57
N ALA A 49 -18.68 2.64 -8.88
CA ALA A 49 -19.96 3.09 -8.32
C ALA A 49 -19.75 4.21 -7.29
N ASP A 50 -18.77 4.06 -6.40
CA ASP A 50 -18.44 5.07 -5.40
C ASP A 50 -17.98 6.39 -6.04
N VAL A 51 -17.16 6.32 -7.09
CA VAL A 51 -16.69 7.50 -7.83
C VAL A 51 -17.84 8.18 -8.57
N VAL A 52 -18.63 7.42 -9.33
CA VAL A 52 -19.74 7.99 -10.13
C VAL A 52 -20.80 8.63 -9.23
N ASN A 53 -21.10 8.00 -8.09
CA ASN A 53 -22.11 8.52 -7.15
C ASN A 53 -21.56 9.60 -6.20
N GLY A 54 -20.26 9.91 -6.27
CA GLY A 54 -19.63 10.91 -5.39
C GLY A 54 -19.52 10.47 -3.93
N THR A 55 -19.54 9.15 -3.68
CA THR A 55 -19.50 8.52 -2.36
C THR A 55 -18.17 7.85 -2.05
N LEU A 56 -17.13 8.06 -2.88
CA LEU A 56 -15.78 7.57 -2.63
C LEU A 56 -15.32 7.95 -1.20
N PRO A 57 -14.93 6.96 -0.36
CA PRO A 57 -14.41 7.24 0.97
C PRO A 57 -13.21 8.20 0.96
N GLN A 58 -12.98 8.88 2.08
CA GLN A 58 -11.82 9.76 2.24
C GLN A 58 -10.49 9.02 2.07
N VAL A 59 -10.45 7.73 2.44
CA VAL A 59 -9.33 6.81 2.25
C VAL A 59 -9.90 5.49 1.72
N SER A 60 -9.36 5.03 0.60
CA SER A 60 -9.70 3.74 -0.01
C SER A 60 -8.42 2.96 -0.25
N TRP A 61 -8.37 1.72 0.23
CA TRP A 61 -7.29 0.78 -0.05
C TRP A 61 -7.73 -0.16 -1.18
N ILE A 62 -6.88 -0.31 -2.18
CA ILE A 62 -7.12 -1.22 -3.31
C ILE A 62 -6.02 -2.29 -3.25
N ALA A 63 -6.42 -3.52 -2.97
CA ALA A 63 -5.53 -4.67 -3.01
C ALA A 63 -5.92 -5.55 -4.21
N ALA A 64 -4.98 -5.79 -5.10
CA ALA A 64 -5.19 -6.57 -6.30
C ALA A 64 -5.16 -8.08 -5.99
N PRO A 65 -5.85 -8.92 -6.76
CA PRO A 65 -5.52 -10.34 -6.78
C PRO A 65 -4.08 -10.57 -7.24
N GLU A 66 -3.47 -11.65 -6.80
CA GLU A 66 -2.08 -12.04 -7.10
C GLU A 66 -1.69 -11.83 -8.57
N ALA A 67 -2.52 -12.30 -9.51
CA ALA A 67 -2.26 -12.23 -10.94
C ALA A 67 -2.11 -10.80 -11.48
N PHE A 68 -2.59 -9.81 -10.73
CA PHE A 68 -2.60 -8.40 -11.08
C PHE A 68 -1.74 -7.54 -10.13
N SER A 69 -0.99 -8.17 -9.22
CA SER A 69 -0.14 -7.49 -8.22
C SER A 69 1.26 -7.11 -8.73
N GLU A 70 1.64 -7.59 -9.92
CA GLU A 70 3.01 -7.56 -10.47
C GLU A 70 4.02 -8.46 -9.74
N HIS A 71 3.56 -9.35 -8.85
CA HIS A 71 4.40 -10.41 -8.29
C HIS A 71 4.99 -11.28 -9.43
N PRO A 72 6.29 -11.65 -9.37
CA PRO A 72 7.10 -12.20 -10.49
C PRO A 72 6.58 -13.46 -11.18
N ASN A 73 5.70 -14.22 -10.52
CA ASN A 73 5.08 -15.40 -11.10
C ASN A 73 4.02 -15.03 -12.16
N TRP A 74 3.76 -13.73 -12.38
CA TRP A 74 2.83 -13.20 -13.37
C TRP A 74 3.46 -12.13 -14.28
N PRO A 75 2.96 -11.99 -15.53
CA PRO A 75 3.41 -10.94 -16.43
C PRO A 75 3.08 -9.53 -15.90
N VAL A 76 4.06 -8.63 -15.90
CA VAL A 76 3.92 -7.24 -15.42
C VAL A 76 2.79 -6.46 -16.10
N ASN A 77 2.46 -6.79 -17.35
CA ASN A 77 1.38 -6.12 -18.07
C ASN A 77 -0.02 -6.38 -17.47
N PHE A 78 -0.18 -7.41 -16.64
CA PHE A 78 -1.44 -7.65 -15.93
C PHE A 78 -1.66 -6.61 -14.82
N GLY A 79 -0.62 -6.27 -14.06
CA GLY A 79 -0.68 -5.19 -13.08
C GLY A 79 -0.84 -3.83 -13.73
N ALA A 80 -0.10 -3.55 -14.82
CA ALA A 80 -0.31 -2.34 -15.61
C ALA A 80 -1.76 -2.20 -16.12
N TRP A 81 -2.38 -3.30 -16.57
CA TRP A 81 -3.80 -3.31 -16.92
C TRP A 81 -4.67 -2.99 -15.71
N TYR A 82 -4.46 -3.62 -14.55
CA TYR A 82 -5.25 -3.37 -13.35
C TYR A 82 -5.16 -1.92 -12.88
N ILE A 83 -3.95 -1.34 -12.86
CA ILE A 83 -3.70 0.08 -12.57
C ILE A 83 -4.46 0.98 -13.55
N SER A 84 -4.46 0.66 -14.85
CA SER A 84 -5.22 1.44 -15.83
C SER A 84 -6.73 1.41 -15.58
N GLN A 85 -7.28 0.26 -15.19
CA GLN A 85 -8.69 0.14 -14.85
C GLN A 85 -9.08 0.89 -13.56
N VAL A 86 -8.18 0.93 -12.57
CA VAL A 86 -8.35 1.77 -11.38
C VAL A 86 -8.38 3.25 -11.77
N LEU A 87 -7.47 3.71 -12.63
CA LEU A 87 -7.45 5.08 -13.13
C LEU A 87 -8.71 5.42 -13.93
N ASP A 88 -9.16 4.52 -14.81
CA ASP A 88 -10.42 4.69 -15.55
C ASP A 88 -11.62 4.85 -14.61
N ALA A 89 -11.68 4.05 -13.53
CA ALA A 89 -12.73 4.16 -12.53
C ALA A 89 -12.65 5.49 -11.76
N LEU A 90 -11.46 5.90 -11.31
CA LEU A 90 -11.23 7.13 -10.55
C LEU A 90 -11.50 8.40 -11.36
N THR A 91 -11.28 8.35 -12.67
CA THR A 91 -11.46 9.49 -13.59
C THR A 91 -12.87 9.59 -14.18
N ALA A 92 -13.74 8.60 -13.93
CA ALA A 92 -15.12 8.57 -14.42
C ALA A 92 -16.00 9.73 -13.92
N ASN A 93 -15.62 10.40 -12.83
CA ASN A 93 -16.28 11.60 -12.32
C ASN A 93 -15.24 12.72 -12.11
N PRO A 94 -15.20 13.75 -12.98
CA PRO A 94 -14.23 14.84 -12.88
C PRO A 94 -14.27 15.59 -11.54
N ALA A 95 -15.45 15.70 -10.90
CA ALA A 95 -15.59 16.40 -9.63
C ALA A 95 -15.01 15.60 -8.46
N VAL A 96 -15.02 14.27 -8.54
CA VAL A 96 -14.31 13.39 -7.59
C VAL A 96 -12.82 13.42 -7.89
N TRP A 97 -12.42 13.19 -9.14
CA TRP A 97 -11.01 13.16 -9.53
C TRP A 97 -10.26 14.45 -9.20
N ALA A 98 -10.89 15.62 -9.40
CA ALA A 98 -10.32 16.94 -9.08
C ALA A 98 -9.86 17.09 -7.63
N LYS A 99 -10.33 16.21 -6.73
CA LYS A 99 -9.98 16.20 -5.30
C LYS A 99 -9.37 14.87 -4.83
N THR A 100 -8.88 14.05 -5.75
CA THR A 100 -8.28 12.73 -5.45
C THR A 100 -6.78 12.71 -5.73
N ALA A 101 -6.06 11.96 -4.90
CA ALA A 101 -4.69 11.53 -5.18
C ALA A 101 -4.62 10.00 -5.10
N PHE A 102 -4.10 9.37 -6.15
CA PHE A 102 -3.93 7.93 -6.24
C PHE A 102 -2.45 7.59 -6.00
N PHE A 103 -2.21 6.75 -5.00
CA PHE A 103 -0.89 6.30 -4.58
C PHE A 103 -0.70 4.87 -5.08
N ILE A 104 0.28 4.66 -5.95
CA ILE A 104 0.70 3.34 -6.42
C ILE A 104 1.94 2.96 -5.60
N THR A 105 1.83 1.87 -4.86
CA THR A 105 2.86 1.38 -3.93
C THR A 105 3.11 -0.09 -4.20
N TYR A 106 4.33 -0.52 -3.94
CA TYR A 106 4.72 -1.93 -3.88
C TYR A 106 5.04 -2.25 -2.41
N ASP A 107 4.79 -3.47 -1.96
CA ASP A 107 5.03 -3.90 -0.58
C ASP A 107 6.48 -4.33 -0.37
N GLU A 108 7.13 -4.89 -1.39
CA GLU A 108 8.51 -5.35 -1.36
C GLU A 108 9.17 -5.37 -2.76
N ASN A 109 10.41 -5.87 -2.86
CA ASN A 109 11.23 -5.80 -4.09
C ASN A 109 11.47 -7.17 -4.75
N ASP A 110 10.82 -8.21 -4.26
CA ASP A 110 10.87 -9.62 -4.65
C ASP A 110 12.30 -10.21 -4.66
N GLY A 111 13.19 -9.58 -3.89
CA GLY A 111 14.62 -9.92 -3.88
C GLY A 111 15.38 -9.48 -5.14
N PHE A 112 14.76 -8.74 -6.06
CA PHE A 112 15.48 -8.13 -7.19
C PHE A 112 16.52 -7.13 -6.72
N PHE A 113 17.60 -7.02 -7.49
CA PHE A 113 18.70 -6.12 -7.16
C PHE A 113 18.27 -4.64 -7.20
N ASP A 114 18.56 -3.92 -6.12
CA ASP A 114 18.63 -2.46 -6.10
C ASP A 114 20.05 -2.03 -5.69
N HIS A 115 20.57 -1.00 -6.35
CA HIS A 115 21.95 -0.56 -6.13
C HIS A 115 22.13 0.32 -4.87
N VAL A 116 21.03 0.81 -4.29
CA VAL A 116 21.10 1.67 -3.10
C VAL A 116 21.11 0.78 -1.87
N VAL A 117 22.15 0.95 -1.07
CA VAL A 117 22.20 0.37 0.28
C VAL A 117 21.08 1.00 1.11
N PRO A 118 20.17 0.20 1.70
CA PRO A 118 19.09 0.75 2.51
C PRO A 118 19.62 1.60 3.67
N PRO A 119 19.02 2.78 3.94
CA PRO A 119 19.34 3.53 5.14
C PRO A 119 18.86 2.75 6.37
N TYR A 120 19.67 2.68 7.42
CA TYR A 120 19.32 2.00 8.66
C TYR A 120 19.71 2.86 9.88
N PRO A 121 19.02 2.68 11.02
CA PRO A 121 19.36 3.43 12.24
C PRO A 121 20.77 3.09 12.74
N PRO A 122 21.50 4.04 13.33
CA PRO A 122 22.84 3.78 13.84
C PRO A 122 22.78 2.81 15.03
N ALA A 123 23.57 1.74 14.97
CA ALA A 123 23.65 0.73 16.05
C ALA A 123 24.29 1.28 17.34
N SER A 124 25.07 2.36 17.23
CA SER A 124 25.61 3.09 18.38
C SER A 124 26.03 4.50 17.96
N ALA A 125 26.31 5.37 18.95
CA ALA A 125 26.81 6.73 18.71
C ALA A 125 28.11 6.79 17.88
N ALA A 126 28.89 5.70 17.83
CA ALA A 126 30.09 5.61 17.01
C ALA A 126 29.79 5.46 15.51
N TRP A 127 28.59 5.01 15.17
CA TRP A 127 28.14 4.77 13.78
C TRP A 127 27.11 5.80 13.30
N GLY A 128 26.80 6.80 14.11
CA GLY A 128 25.86 7.87 13.80
C GLY A 128 25.04 8.29 15.01
N LEU A 129 24.29 9.38 14.87
CA LEU A 129 23.40 9.90 15.91
C LEU A 129 21.95 9.84 15.42
N SER A 130 21.02 9.59 16.34
CA SER A 130 19.58 9.67 16.11
C SER A 130 18.96 10.64 17.12
N THR A 131 17.98 11.42 16.67
CA THR A 131 17.14 12.25 17.55
C THR A 131 15.95 11.46 18.10
N ALA A 132 15.76 10.22 17.69
CA ALA A 132 14.72 9.30 18.17
C ALA A 132 15.35 8.08 18.84
N ASP A 133 14.62 7.45 19.76
CA ASP A 133 15.02 6.17 20.36
C ASP A 133 14.92 5.05 19.31
N VAL A 134 16.06 4.51 18.90
CA VAL A 134 16.18 3.44 17.91
C VAL A 134 16.33 2.06 18.54
N THR A 135 16.21 1.93 19.86
CA THR A 135 16.48 0.66 20.56
C THR A 135 15.58 -0.48 20.07
N ARG A 136 14.33 -0.16 19.68
CA ARG A 136 13.38 -1.14 19.13
C ARG A 136 13.67 -1.53 17.68
N ASP A 137 14.48 -0.73 17.00
CA ASP A 137 14.92 -0.99 15.64
C ASP A 137 16.24 -1.76 15.62
N LEU A 138 16.77 -2.19 16.77
CA LEU A 138 18.00 -2.99 16.84
C LEU A 138 17.68 -4.43 17.22
N TYR A 139 17.89 -5.33 16.26
CA TYR A 139 17.84 -6.75 16.49
C TYR A 139 19.09 -7.22 17.23
N ALA A 140 18.91 -7.81 18.41
CA ALA A 140 20.00 -8.31 19.24
C ALA A 140 20.69 -9.58 18.69
N GLY A 141 20.20 -10.16 17.59
CA GLY A 141 20.61 -11.47 17.12
C GLY A 141 19.84 -12.61 17.80
N GLY A 142 19.88 -13.79 17.20
CA GLY A 142 19.17 -14.98 17.72
C GLY A 142 18.63 -15.87 16.62
N GLY A 143 18.19 -17.09 16.97
CA GLY A 143 17.52 -17.98 16.00
C GLY A 143 18.34 -18.33 14.74
N GLY A 144 19.67 -18.19 14.78
CA GLY A 144 20.56 -18.39 13.62
C GLY A 144 20.87 -17.12 12.81
N TYR A 145 20.32 -15.96 13.17
CA TYR A 145 20.54 -14.68 12.50
C TYR A 145 21.46 -13.77 13.33
N ALA A 146 22.34 -13.05 12.64
CA ALA A 146 23.26 -12.09 13.25
C ALA A 146 22.50 -10.87 13.81
N ALA A 147 23.08 -10.23 14.83
CA ALA A 147 22.60 -8.94 15.32
C ALA A 147 22.72 -7.86 14.24
N GLY A 148 21.80 -6.90 14.22
CA GLY A 148 21.79 -5.82 13.24
C GLY A 148 20.55 -4.92 13.36
N PRO A 149 20.50 -3.79 12.66
CA PRO A 149 19.31 -2.97 12.64
C PRO A 149 18.18 -3.63 11.84
N TYR A 150 16.95 -3.43 12.29
CA TYR A 150 15.74 -3.58 11.51
C TYR A 150 15.54 -2.34 10.65
N GLY A 151 15.38 -2.56 9.36
CA GLY A 151 14.98 -1.52 8.42
C GLY A 151 16.03 -0.42 8.16
N LEU A 152 15.81 0.42 7.15
CA LEU A 152 14.85 0.22 6.05
C LEU A 152 15.25 -0.99 5.18
N GLY A 153 14.32 -1.45 4.35
CA GLY A 153 14.56 -2.51 3.36
C GLY A 153 15.04 -1.95 2.02
N PRO A 154 15.20 -2.83 1.01
CA PRO A 154 15.40 -2.42 -0.38
C PRO A 154 14.34 -1.39 -0.82
N ARG A 155 14.71 -0.48 -1.71
CA ARG A 155 13.79 0.53 -2.21
C ARG A 155 12.70 -0.12 -3.06
N VAL A 156 11.51 0.44 -2.97
CA VAL A 156 10.38 0.13 -3.85
C VAL A 156 9.90 1.40 -4.56
N PRO A 157 9.31 1.29 -5.77
CA PRO A 157 8.68 2.43 -6.42
C PRO A 157 7.50 2.97 -5.63
N MET A 158 7.28 4.28 -5.70
CA MET A 158 6.06 4.92 -5.26
C MET A 158 5.70 6.02 -6.25
N ILE A 159 4.47 6.00 -6.76
CA ILE A 159 3.98 6.97 -7.74
C ILE A 159 2.72 7.62 -7.19
N VAL A 160 2.63 8.96 -7.26
CA VAL A 160 1.43 9.71 -6.89
C VAL A 160 0.82 10.36 -8.13
N VAL A 161 -0.35 9.85 -8.54
CA VAL A 161 -1.12 10.34 -9.68
C VAL A 161 -2.28 11.20 -9.19
N SER A 162 -2.32 12.46 -9.59
CA SER A 162 -3.36 13.40 -9.19
C SER A 162 -3.44 14.58 -10.17
N PRO A 163 -4.59 15.27 -10.29
CA PRO A 163 -4.65 16.58 -10.95
C PRO A 163 -3.66 17.61 -10.38
N TRP A 164 -3.21 17.44 -9.14
CA TRP A 164 -2.25 18.31 -8.47
C TRP A 164 -0.78 17.95 -8.71
N SER A 165 -0.47 16.77 -9.26
CA SER A 165 0.91 16.34 -9.55
C SER A 165 1.34 16.59 -11.00
N LYS A 166 0.63 17.46 -11.74
CA LYS A 166 0.99 17.85 -13.12
C LYS A 166 2.38 18.48 -13.17
N GLY A 167 3.27 17.91 -13.98
CA GLY A 167 4.62 18.45 -14.19
C GLY A 167 5.75 17.41 -14.10
N GLY A 168 5.45 16.14 -13.81
CA GLY A 168 6.46 15.07 -13.85
C GLY A 168 7.58 15.26 -12.83
N TYR A 169 7.21 15.44 -11.56
CA TYR A 169 8.16 15.69 -10.48
C TYR A 169 8.77 14.40 -9.93
N VAL A 170 10.01 14.51 -9.46
CA VAL A 170 10.68 13.48 -8.66
C VAL A 170 10.93 14.06 -7.27
N CYS A 171 10.44 13.38 -6.23
CA CYS A 171 10.76 13.69 -4.85
C CYS A 171 11.89 12.75 -4.39
N SER A 172 12.98 13.32 -3.90
CA SER A 172 14.16 12.56 -3.43
C SER A 172 14.28 12.50 -1.91
N GLU A 173 13.24 12.92 -1.17
CA GLU A 173 13.17 12.69 0.27
C GLU A 173 13.08 11.19 0.57
N THR A 174 13.61 10.80 1.73
CA THR A 174 13.51 9.42 2.21
C THR A 174 12.13 9.17 2.80
N PHE A 175 11.44 8.17 2.26
CA PHE A 175 10.15 7.67 2.76
C PHE A 175 10.22 6.17 3.00
N ASP A 176 9.27 5.69 3.79
CA ASP A 176 8.97 4.27 4.01
C ASP A 176 7.44 4.05 3.91
N HIS A 177 6.99 2.81 4.06
CA HIS A 177 5.55 2.50 4.01
C HIS A 177 4.73 3.24 5.09
N THR A 178 5.33 3.57 6.23
CA THR A 178 4.66 4.31 7.31
C THR A 178 4.44 5.77 6.96
N SER A 179 5.15 6.30 5.96
CA SER A 179 4.96 7.67 5.48
C SER A 179 3.56 7.90 4.90
N VAL A 180 2.92 6.86 4.34
CA VAL A 180 1.51 6.91 3.91
C VAL A 180 0.60 7.10 5.13
N ILE A 181 0.86 6.39 6.23
CA ILE A 181 0.13 6.52 7.50
C ILE A 181 0.26 7.93 8.03
N ARG A 182 1.51 8.45 8.15
CA ARG A 182 1.76 9.83 8.58
C ARG A 182 1.03 10.87 7.71
N PHE A 183 0.97 10.64 6.39
CA PHE A 183 0.21 11.50 5.49
C PHE A 183 -1.28 11.50 5.83
N MET A 184 -1.87 10.32 6.05
CA MET A 184 -3.28 10.19 6.42
C MET A 184 -3.58 10.86 7.76
N GLU A 185 -2.76 10.62 8.79
CA GLU A 185 -2.88 11.26 10.11
C GLU A 185 -2.85 12.78 9.98
N LYS A 186 -1.87 13.33 9.24
CA LYS A 186 -1.75 14.77 9.03
C LYS A 186 -2.90 15.36 8.21
N ARG A 187 -3.40 14.64 7.21
CA ARG A 187 -4.43 15.13 6.29
C ARG A 187 -5.84 15.02 6.86
N PHE A 188 -6.12 13.99 7.65
CA PHE A 188 -7.47 13.64 8.10
C PHE A 188 -7.64 13.66 9.62
N GLY A 189 -6.56 13.81 10.40
CA GLY A 189 -6.62 13.89 11.86
C GLY A 189 -6.98 12.55 12.52
N VAL A 190 -6.56 11.44 11.90
CA VAL A 190 -6.71 10.07 12.43
C VAL A 190 -5.45 9.60 13.12
#